data_AF-A0A1B1MXR9-F1
#
_entry.id   AF-A0A1B1MXR9-F1
#
_cell.length_a   1.000
_cell.length_b   1.000
_cell.length_c   1.000
_cell.angle_alpha   90.00
_cell.angle_beta   90.00
_cell.angle_gamma   90.00
#
_symmetry.space_group_name_H-M   'P 1'
#
loop_
_entity.id
_entity.type
_entity.pdbx_description
1 polymer ?
#
loop_
_entity_poly.entity_id
_entity_poly.type
_entity_poly.pdbx_seq_one_letter_code
_entity_poly.pdbx_strand_id
1 'polypeptide(L)'
;MNIVQAITQEQLRKDIPSFRPGDTLKVHVKVIEGSRERIQLFEGVVIKRRGGGISETFTVRKISNGVGVERTFPLHSPKLDKIEVARRGKVRRAKLYYLRELRGKAARIKEVRR
;
A
#
# COMPACT_ATOMS: atom_id res chain seq x y z
N MET A 1 -18.07 -13.49 21.67
CA MET A 1 -16.99 -12.59 21.18
C MET A 1 -15.71 -13.37 21.08
N ASN A 2 -14.95 -13.21 20.00
CA ASN A 2 -13.64 -13.87 19.86
C ASN A 2 -12.59 -13.06 20.63
N ILE A 3 -11.90 -13.67 21.61
CA ILE A 3 -10.90 -13.02 22.47
C ILE A 3 -9.80 -12.33 21.62
N VAL A 4 -9.42 -12.96 20.50
CA VAL A 4 -8.43 -12.41 19.57
C VAL A 4 -8.92 -11.09 18.96
N GLN A 5 -10.21 -10.98 18.66
CA GLN A 5 -10.77 -9.73 18.14
C GLN A 5 -10.73 -8.63 19.19
N ALA A 6 -11.07 -8.92 20.45
CA ALA A 6 -11.01 -7.93 21.53
C ALA A 6 -9.60 -7.34 21.70
N ILE A 7 -8.58 -8.19 21.74
CA ILE A 7 -7.17 -7.77 21.88
C ILE A 7 -6.70 -6.96 20.67
N THR A 8 -7.11 -7.35 19.46
CA THR A 8 -6.60 -6.72 18.24
C THR A 8 -7.26 -5.39 17.90
N GLN A 9 -8.46 -5.10 18.44
CA GLN A 9 -9.16 -3.84 18.22
C GLN A 9 -8.37 -2.63 18.73
N GLU A 10 -7.72 -2.74 19.89
CA GLU A 10 -6.92 -1.67 20.47
C GLU A 10 -5.67 -1.33 19.63
N GLN A 11 -5.20 -2.29 18.83
CA GLN A 11 -4.03 -2.13 17.97
C GLN A 11 -4.37 -1.58 16.58
N LEU A 12 -5.66 -1.36 16.27
CA LEU A 12 -6.07 -0.81 14.98
C LEU A 12 -5.80 0.70 14.90
N ARG A 13 -4.91 1.05 13.99
CA ARG A 13 -4.69 2.44 13.57
C ARG A 13 -5.95 3.07 12.99
N LYS A 14 -6.19 4.34 13.33
CA LYS A 14 -7.34 5.15 12.88
C LYS A 14 -6.96 6.22 11.85
N ASP A 15 -5.67 6.46 11.64
CA ASP A 15 -5.11 7.51 10.79
C ASP A 15 -4.94 7.10 9.31
N ILE A 16 -5.45 5.92 8.94
CA ILE A 16 -5.28 5.36 7.60
C ILE A 16 -6.33 5.95 6.64
N PRO A 17 -5.94 6.59 5.53
CA PRO A 17 -6.88 7.10 4.55
C PRO A 17 -7.58 5.96 3.79
N SER A 18 -8.78 6.23 3.27
CA SER A 18 -9.46 5.29 2.39
C SER A 18 -8.82 5.24 0.99
N PHE A 19 -8.27 4.08 0.65
CA PHE A 19 -7.68 3.77 -0.65
C PHE A 19 -8.06 2.35 -1.11
N ARG A 20 -7.96 2.13 -2.42
CA ARG A 20 -8.29 0.85 -3.06
C ARG A 20 -7.22 0.43 -4.07
N PRO A 21 -7.24 -0.84 -4.53
CA PRO A 21 -6.43 -1.25 -5.66
C PRO A 21 -6.63 -0.32 -6.86
N GLY A 22 -5.52 0.07 -7.49
CA GLY A 22 -5.46 1.04 -8.59
C GLY A 22 -5.04 2.44 -8.16
N ASP A 23 -5.19 2.80 -6.89
CA ASP A 23 -4.72 4.09 -6.37
C ASP A 23 -3.18 4.10 -6.28
N THR A 24 -2.58 5.27 -6.49
CA THR A 24 -1.15 5.52 -6.23
C THR A 24 -1.01 6.04 -4.81
N LEU A 25 -0.18 5.37 -4.01
CA LEU A 25 0.12 5.76 -2.64
C LEU A 25 1.57 6.21 -2.51
N LYS A 26 1.77 7.17 -1.61
CA LYS A 26 3.05 7.51 -0.99
C LYS A 26 3.08 6.89 0.40
N VAL A 27 3.86 5.82 0.55
CA VAL A 27 4.00 5.09 1.82
C VAL A 27 5.30 5.49 2.50
N HIS A 28 5.21 6.16 3.64
CA HIS A 28 6.36 6.56 4.44
C HIS A 28 6.72 5.42 5.41
N VAL A 29 7.88 4.82 5.21
CA VAL A 29 8.32 3.64 5.97
C VAL A 29 9.50 3.99 6.83
N LYS A 30 9.42 3.68 8.13
CA LYS A 30 10.53 3.79 9.08
C LYS A 30 11.53 2.68 8.79
N VAL A 31 12.77 3.07 8.51
CA VAL A 31 13.90 2.18 8.26
C VAL A 31 14.95 2.46 9.33
N ILE A 32 15.31 1.43 10.09
CA ILE A 32 16.30 1.49 11.16
C ILE A 32 17.59 0.88 10.64
N GLU A 33 18.65 1.67 10.61
CA GLU A 33 19.99 1.29 10.17
C GLU A 33 20.95 1.47 11.36
N GLY A 34 21.13 0.40 12.14
CA GLY A 34 21.87 0.45 13.40
C GLY A 34 21.17 1.36 14.41
N SER A 35 21.82 2.46 14.80
CA SER A 35 21.28 3.44 15.74
C SER A 35 20.51 4.60 15.09
N ARG A 36 20.50 4.70 13.76
CA ARG A 36 19.82 5.78 13.04
C ARG A 36 18.48 5.31 12.48
N GLU A 37 17.46 6.14 12.65
CA GLU A 37 16.15 5.94 12.04
C GLU A 37 15.93 7.00 10.95
N ARG A 38 15.45 6.54 9.78
CA ARG A 38 15.05 7.43 8.69
C ARG A 38 13.71 7.03 8.11
N ILE A 39 12.99 8.00 7.56
CA ILE A 39 11.76 7.76 6.81
C ILE A 39 12.11 7.59 5.34
N GLN A 40 11.84 6.41 4.80
CA GLN A 40 11.97 6.11 3.38
C GLN A 40 10.61 6.16 2.69
N LEU A 41 10.50 6.97 1.64
CA LEU A 41 9.30 7.03 0.82
C LEU A 41 9.25 5.88 -0.19
N PHE A 42 8.14 5.14 -0.20
CA PHE A 42 7.80 4.15 -1.22
C PHE A 42 6.53 4.60 -1.95
N GLU A 43 6.71 5.22 -3.12
CA GLU A 43 5.60 5.64 -3.97
C GLU A 43 5.33 4.62 -5.07
N GLY A 44 4.06 4.23 -5.24
CA GLY A 44 3.65 3.31 -6.30
C GLY A 44 2.17 2.98 -6.28
N VAL A 45 1.75 2.12 -7.22
CA VAL A 45 0.35 1.72 -7.39
C VAL A 45 0.00 0.57 -6.46
N VAL A 46 -1.13 0.64 -5.78
CA VAL A 46 -1.68 -0.48 -5.01
C VAL A 46 -2.22 -1.52 -5.98
N ILE A 47 -1.63 -2.71 -5.98
CA ILE A 47 -2.07 -3.80 -6.87
C ILE A 47 -3.00 -4.78 -6.16
N LYS A 48 -3.02 -4.77 -4.83
CA LYS A 48 -3.78 -5.70 -3.99
C LYS A 48 -3.96 -5.12 -2.60
N ARG A 49 -5.12 -5.36 -2.01
CA ARG A 49 -5.42 -5.19 -0.59
C ARG A 49 -6.18 -6.45 -0.14
N ARG A 50 -5.80 -7.06 0.99
CA ARG A 50 -6.40 -8.31 1.47
C ARG A 50 -6.38 -8.40 2.98
N GLY A 51 -7.22 -9.29 3.51
CA GLY A 51 -7.35 -9.52 4.94
C GLY A 51 -8.32 -8.52 5.56
N GLY A 52 -8.36 -8.51 6.89
CA GLY A 52 -9.20 -7.60 7.67
C GLY A 52 -8.68 -7.50 9.10
N GLY A 53 -9.11 -6.44 9.79
CA GLY A 53 -8.60 -6.11 11.12
C GLY A 53 -7.07 -5.99 11.11
N ILE A 54 -6.42 -6.47 12.17
CA ILE A 54 -4.97 -6.32 12.33
C ILE A 54 -4.14 -7.02 11.24
N SER A 55 -4.71 -8.07 10.63
CA SER A 55 -4.05 -8.89 9.61
C SER A 55 -4.13 -8.29 8.21
N GLU A 56 -4.77 -7.12 8.07
CA GLU A 56 -4.96 -6.49 6.78
C GLU A 56 -3.62 -6.06 6.17
N THR A 57 -3.45 -6.36 4.88
CA THR A 57 -2.22 -6.07 4.13
C THR A 57 -2.55 -5.43 2.78
N PHE A 58 -1.62 -4.65 2.26
CA PHE A 58 -1.69 -4.11 0.91
C PHE A 58 -0.33 -4.19 0.23
N THR A 59 -0.34 -4.35 -1.10
CA THR A 59 0.87 -4.48 -1.91
C THR A 59 0.95 -3.30 -2.86
N VAL A 60 2.08 -2.58 -2.80
CA VAL A 60 2.40 -1.46 -3.66
C VAL A 60 3.47 -1.88 -4.66
N ARG A 61 3.24 -1.58 -5.94
CA ARG A 61 4.17 -1.83 -7.05
C ARG A 61 4.72 -0.51 -7.58
N LYS A 62 6.03 -0.41 -7.72
CA LYS A 62 6.71 0.70 -8.41
C LYS A 62 7.73 0.16 -9.41
N ILE A 63 8.07 0.97 -10.40
CA ILE A 63 9.26 0.71 -11.23
C ILE A 63 10.40 1.52 -10.64
N SER A 64 11.49 0.86 -10.30
CA SER A 64 12.70 1.49 -9.77
C SER A 64 13.86 1.11 -10.69
N ASN A 65 14.48 2.10 -11.34
CA ASN A 65 15.61 1.87 -12.25
C ASN A 65 15.32 0.79 -13.32
N GLY A 66 14.13 0.82 -13.93
CA GLY A 66 13.69 -0.16 -14.93
C GLY A 66 13.23 -1.52 -14.39
N VAL A 67 13.40 -1.79 -13.10
CA VAL A 67 13.01 -3.05 -12.46
C VAL A 67 11.70 -2.86 -11.68
N GLY A 68 10.76 -3.80 -11.85
CA GLY A 68 9.51 -3.80 -11.10
C GLY A 68 9.73 -4.29 -9.67
N VAL A 69 9.48 -3.41 -8.70
CA VAL A 69 9.59 -3.71 -7.26
C VAL A 69 8.20 -3.73 -6.64
N GLU A 70 7.87 -4.81 -5.96
CA GLU A 70 6.64 -4.95 -5.18
C GLU A 70 6.98 -5.05 -3.70
N ARG A 71 6.29 -4.27 -2.87
CA ARG A 71 6.42 -4.33 -1.42
C ARG A 71 5.05 -4.49 -0.79
N THR A 72 4.92 -5.47 0.10
CA THR A 72 3.69 -5.71 0.85
C THR A 72 3.85 -5.17 2.26
N PHE A 73 2.84 -4.44 2.73
CA PHE A 73 2.83 -3.79 4.03
C PHE A 73 1.62 -4.28 4.85
N PRO A 74 1.80 -4.62 6.14
CA PRO A 74 0.69 -4.71 7.07
C PRO A 74 0.14 -3.30 7.33
N LEU A 75 -1.18 -3.14 7.18
CA LEU A 75 -1.84 -1.85 7.21
C LEU A 75 -1.66 -1.11 8.54
N HIS A 76 -1.69 -1.87 9.64
CA HIS A 76 -1.58 -1.35 11.00
C HIS A 76 -0.16 -1.43 11.57
N SER A 77 0.86 -1.65 10.74
CA SER A 77 2.24 -1.76 11.23
C SER A 77 2.73 -0.43 11.82
N PRO A 78 3.44 -0.44 12.97
CA PRO A 78 4.09 0.75 13.53
C PRO A 78 5.28 1.22 12.69
N LYS A 79 5.78 0.37 11.78
CA LYS A 79 6.84 0.73 10.83
C LYS A 79 6.35 1.68 9.72
N LEU A 80 5.04 1.82 9.54
CA LEU A 80 4.48 2.81 8.64
C LEU A 80 4.34 4.12 9.42
N ASP A 81 4.98 5.17 8.95
CA ASP A 81 4.81 6.49 9.55
C ASP A 81 3.49 7.10 9.07
N LYS A 82 3.36 7.27 7.75
CA LYS A 82 2.23 7.92 7.09
C LYS A 82 1.89 7.26 5.76
N ILE A 83 0.60 7.20 5.44
CA ILE A 83 0.10 6.77 4.13
C ILE A 83 -0.63 7.95 3.49
N GLU A 84 -0.26 8.32 2.27
CA GLU A 84 -0.92 9.38 1.52
C GLU A 84 -1.43 8.85 0.17
N VAL A 85 -2.64 9.27 -0.21
CA VAL A 85 -3.20 8.97 -1.53
C VAL A 85 -2.74 10.05 -2.50
N ALA A 86 -1.74 9.75 -3.33
CA ALA A 86 -1.24 10.68 -4.33
C ALA A 86 -2.18 10.81 -5.53
N ARG A 87 -2.82 9.71 -5.94
CA ARG A 87 -3.71 9.68 -7.11
C ARG A 87 -4.74 8.56 -6.99
N ARG A 88 -5.99 8.83 -7.38
CA ARG A 88 -7.06 7.82 -7.41
C ARG A 88 -7.19 7.17 -8.79
N GLY A 89 -7.04 5.85 -8.84
CA GLY A 89 -7.10 5.08 -10.08
C GLY A 89 -8.49 4.53 -10.37
N LYS A 90 -8.84 4.48 -11.66
CA LYS A 90 -10.03 3.79 -12.16
C LYS A 90 -9.63 2.42 -12.69
N VAL A 91 -9.95 1.38 -11.94
CA VAL A 91 -9.75 -0.03 -12.32
C VAL A 91 -11.02 -0.83 -12.06
N ARG A 92 -11.17 -1.97 -12.75
CA ARG A 92 -12.31 -2.88 -12.57
C ARG A 92 -11.97 -4.11 -11.73
N ARG A 93 -10.71 -4.52 -11.69
CA ARG A 93 -10.25 -5.72 -10.98
C ARG A 93 -9.83 -5.37 -9.55
N ALA A 94 -10.14 -6.24 -8.59
CA ALA A 94 -9.70 -6.10 -7.19
C ALA A 94 -8.21 -6.44 -6.99
N LYS A 95 -7.61 -7.24 -7.90
CA LYS A 95 -6.19 -7.58 -7.89
C LYS A 95 -5.61 -7.32 -9.28
N LEU A 96 -4.56 -6.51 -9.35
CA LEU A 96 -4.00 -5.97 -10.59
C LEU A 96 -2.72 -6.70 -11.01
N TYR A 97 -2.68 -8.03 -10.88
CA TYR A 97 -1.48 -8.81 -11.19
C TYR A 97 -1.03 -8.73 -12.64
N TYR A 98 -1.95 -8.43 -13.57
CA TYR A 98 -1.64 -8.20 -14.98
C TYR A 98 -0.64 -7.04 -15.19
N LEU A 99 -0.52 -6.10 -14.24
CA LEU A 99 0.48 -5.03 -14.30
C LEU A 99 1.93 -5.52 -14.17
N ARG A 100 2.15 -6.80 -13.86
CA ARG A 100 3.49 -7.41 -13.82
C ARG A 100 4.07 -7.60 -15.21
N GLU A 101 3.21 -7.94 -16.17
CA GLU A 101 3.56 -8.21 -17.57
C GLU A 101 3.62 -6.93 -18.41
N LEU A 102 2.95 -5.86 -17.96
CA LEU A 102 2.88 -4.60 -18.68
C LEU A 102 4.04 -3.65 -18.32
N ARG A 103 4.50 -2.87 -19.31
CA ARG A 103 5.54 -1.83 -19.14
C ARG A 103 5.13 -0.53 -19.83
N GLY A 104 5.74 0.58 -19.41
CA GLY A 104 5.56 1.90 -20.02
C GLY A 104 4.09 2.33 -20.11
N LYS A 105 3.68 2.79 -21.30
CA LYS A 105 2.31 3.31 -21.56
C LYS A 105 1.22 2.27 -21.32
N ALA A 106 1.50 0.98 -21.53
CA ALA A 106 0.51 -0.09 -21.35
C ALA A 106 0.13 -0.30 -19.88
N ALA A 107 1.04 -0.03 -18.94
CA ALA A 107 0.79 -0.15 -17.51
C ALA A 107 0.04 1.06 -16.90
N ARG A 108 -0.29 2.08 -17.71
CA ARG A 108 -0.89 3.33 -17.22
C ARG A 108 -2.35 3.12 -16.79
N ILE A 109 -2.65 3.47 -15.54
CA ILE A 109 -4.01 3.46 -15.01
C ILE A 109 -4.68 4.81 -15.24
N LYS A 110 -5.93 4.77 -15.74
CA LYS A 110 -6.78 5.96 -15.93
C LYS A 110 -7.13 6.57 -14.57
N GLU A 111 -7.19 7.89 -14.51
CA GLU A 111 -7.61 8.60 -13.30
C GLU A 111 -9.12 8.58 -13.15
N VAL A 112 -9.61 8.58 -11.91
CA VAL A 112 -10.99 8.95 -11.65
C VAL A 112 -11.09 10.46 -11.83
N ARG A 113 -11.76 10.92 -12.90
CA ARG A 113 -12.15 12.34 -13.01
C ARG A 113 -13.16 12.62 -11.91
N ARG A 114 -12.93 13.70 -11.17
CA ARG A 114 -13.88 14.22 -10.18
C ARG A 114 -15.08 14.83 -10.88
#